data_AF-A0A1G4VB11-F1
#
_entry.id   AF-A0A1G4VB11-F1
#
_cell.length_a   1.000
_cell.length_b   1.000
_cell.length_c   1.000
_cell.angle_alpha   90.00
_cell.angle_beta   90.00
_cell.angle_gamma   90.00
#
_symmetry.space_group_name_H-M   'P 1'
#
loop_
_entity.id
_entity.type
_entity.pdbx_description
1 polymer ?
#
loop_
_entity_poly.entity_id
_entity_poly.type
_entity_poly.pdbx_seq_one_letter_code
_entity_poly.pdbx_strand_id
1 'polypeptide(L)'
;MEKANWTLFGKRPKDPAPSWVAVVLAFFLASQTFIQVGDSYPLYMTLFALGGSAWMVFLAIQSRAWFGFFFIPVALLWLNPLLGGDPFTSFTVLMFMAHAAIAILFGVAAYTFAARERTKK
;
A
#
# COMPACT_ATOMS: atom_id res chain seq x y z
N MET A 1 17.62 -28.86 -4.78
CA MET A 1 16.50 -27.89 -4.76
C MET A 1 17.10 -26.50 -4.61
N GLU A 2 16.93 -25.64 -5.60
CA GLU A 2 17.34 -24.23 -5.50
C GLU A 2 16.56 -23.59 -4.34
N LYS A 3 17.24 -23.11 -3.29
CA LYS A 3 16.57 -22.40 -2.19
C LYS A 3 15.86 -21.19 -2.78
N ALA A 4 14.55 -21.09 -2.57
CA ALA A 4 13.78 -19.92 -2.95
C ALA A 4 14.32 -18.70 -2.18
N ASN A 5 15.24 -17.95 -2.79
CA ASN A 5 15.85 -16.79 -2.15
C ASN A 5 14.84 -15.63 -2.14
N TRP A 6 14.18 -15.45 -1.00
CA TRP A 6 13.44 -14.24 -0.69
C TRP A 6 14.42 -13.09 -0.47
N THR A 7 14.07 -11.90 -0.95
CA THR A 7 14.86 -10.70 -0.74
C THR A 7 13.96 -9.61 -0.15
N LEU A 8 14.55 -8.51 0.35
CA LEU A 8 13.74 -7.43 0.91
C LEU A 8 12.75 -6.87 -0.14
N PHE A 9 13.22 -6.63 -1.36
CA PHE A 9 12.46 -5.95 -2.42
C PHE A 9 12.04 -6.85 -3.60
N GLY A 10 12.25 -8.15 -3.49
CA GLY A 10 12.01 -9.10 -4.58
C GLY A 10 13.05 -9.02 -5.70
N LYS A 11 12.98 -9.97 -6.64
CA LYS A 11 13.87 -9.98 -7.80
C LYS A 11 13.53 -8.81 -8.74
N ARG A 12 14.53 -7.95 -9.00
CA ARG A 12 14.41 -6.83 -9.94
C ARG A 12 14.18 -7.35 -11.38
N PRO A 13 13.15 -6.86 -12.09
CA PRO A 13 12.94 -7.18 -13.49
C PRO A 13 14.07 -6.65 -14.38
N LYS A 14 14.26 -7.27 -15.55
CA LYS A 14 15.29 -6.84 -16.52
C LYS A 14 15.03 -5.42 -17.03
N ASP A 15 13.77 -5.11 -17.32
CA ASP A 15 13.30 -3.81 -17.80
C ASP A 15 12.24 -3.26 -16.82
N PRO A 16 12.67 -2.65 -15.70
CA PRO A 16 11.75 -2.20 -14.66
C PRO A 16 10.96 -0.97 -15.13
N ALA A 17 9.65 -1.01 -14.91
CA ALA A 17 8.77 0.15 -15.03
C ALA A 17 7.93 0.23 -13.75
N PRO A 18 7.70 1.43 -13.18
CA PRO A 18 6.93 1.55 -11.96
C PRO A 18 5.51 1.03 -12.15
N SER A 19 4.92 0.44 -11.11
CA SER A 19 3.48 0.15 -11.12
C SER A 19 2.70 1.44 -10.96
N TRP A 20 1.94 1.81 -11.99
CA TRP A 20 1.09 3.00 -11.96
C TRP A 20 -0.01 2.89 -10.92
N VAL A 21 -0.55 1.69 -10.71
CA VAL A 21 -1.53 1.42 -9.65
C VAL A 21 -0.97 1.83 -8.29
N ALA A 22 0.23 1.38 -7.96
CA ALA A 22 0.86 1.71 -6.68
C ALA A 22 1.22 3.20 -6.58
N VAL A 23 1.70 3.84 -7.66
CA VAL A 23 1.96 5.30 -7.67
C VAL A 23 0.70 6.11 -7.42
N VAL A 24 -0.41 5.78 -8.09
CA VAL A 24 -1.68 6.48 -7.92
C VAL A 24 -2.20 6.30 -6.50
N LEU A 25 -2.18 5.08 -5.96
CA LEU A 25 -2.61 4.82 -4.58
C LEU A 25 -1.73 5.54 -3.55
N ALA A 26 -0.41 5.60 -3.77
CA ALA A 26 0.50 6.37 -2.93
C ALA A 26 0.10 7.85 -2.91
N PHE A 27 -0.16 8.45 -4.06
CA PHE A 27 -0.59 9.84 -4.16
C PHE A 27 -1.94 10.09 -3.48
N PHE A 28 -2.94 9.25 -3.77
CA PHE A 28 -4.27 9.38 -3.20
C PHE A 28 -4.24 9.29 -1.66
N LEU A 29 -3.57 8.28 -1.11
CA LEU A 29 -3.47 8.10 0.35
C LEU A 29 -2.60 9.18 1.01
N ALA A 30 -1.53 9.64 0.36
CA ALA A 30 -0.75 10.77 0.85
C ALA A 30 -1.58 12.06 0.91
N SER A 31 -2.41 12.33 -0.10
CA SER A 31 -3.26 13.53 -0.14
C SER A 31 -4.21 13.62 1.05
N GLN A 32 -4.66 12.47 1.57
CA GLN A 32 -5.55 12.43 2.72
C GLN A 32 -4.90 12.95 4.00
N THR A 33 -3.57 12.99 4.11
CA THR A 33 -2.89 13.59 5.27
C THR A 33 -3.21 15.08 5.47
N PHE A 34 -3.75 15.75 4.44
CA PHE A 34 -4.07 17.18 4.44
C PHE A 34 -5.57 17.48 4.40
N ILE A 35 -6.42 16.45 4.41
CA ILE A 35 -7.87 16.61 4.20
C ILE A 35 -8.61 16.13 5.46
N GLN A 36 -9.43 17.01 6.03
CA GLN A 36 -10.37 16.60 7.07
C GLN A 36 -11.64 16.08 6.40
N VAL A 37 -11.98 14.83 6.68
CA VAL A 37 -13.22 14.23 6.19
C VAL A 37 -14.28 14.46 7.25
N GLY A 38 -15.29 15.27 6.95
CA GLY A 38 -16.30 15.78 7.89
C GLY A 38 -16.91 14.72 8.83
N ASP A 39 -18.07 14.18 8.48
CA ASP A 39 -18.83 13.32 9.42
C ASP A 39 -18.41 11.85 9.43
N SER A 40 -17.79 11.36 8.35
CA SER A 40 -17.38 9.97 8.24
C SER A 40 -16.24 9.79 7.25
N TYR A 41 -15.35 8.83 7.51
CA TYR A 41 -14.29 8.48 6.58
C TYR A 41 -14.85 7.78 5.33
N PRO A 42 -14.42 8.12 4.11
CA PRO A 42 -15.10 7.66 2.90
C PRO A 42 -14.82 6.17 2.66
N LEU A 43 -15.88 5.39 2.43
CA LEU A 43 -15.77 3.94 2.23
C LEU A 43 -14.79 3.59 1.10
N TYR A 44 -14.78 4.35 0.01
CA TYR A 44 -13.89 4.07 -1.12
C TYR A 44 -12.40 4.19 -0.73
N MET A 45 -12.03 5.10 0.18
CA MET A 45 -10.65 5.22 0.67
C MET A 45 -10.26 3.99 1.49
N THR A 46 -11.17 3.48 2.32
CA THR A 46 -10.99 2.22 3.04
C THR A 46 -10.78 1.05 2.09
N LEU A 47 -11.57 0.97 1.01
CA LEU A 47 -11.41 -0.07 0.00
C LEU A 47 -10.09 0.06 -0.77
N PHE A 48 -9.63 1.27 -1.06
CA PHE A 48 -8.31 1.50 -1.67
C PHE A 48 -7.16 1.09 -0.76
N ALA A 49 -7.22 1.43 0.53
CA ALA A 49 -6.22 1.02 1.50
C ALA A 49 -6.18 -0.51 1.65
N LEU A 50 -7.31 -1.16 1.89
CA LEU A 50 -7.39 -2.61 2.11
C LEU A 50 -7.13 -3.41 0.82
N GLY A 51 -7.83 -3.09 -0.27
CA GLY A 51 -7.73 -3.79 -1.54
C GLY A 51 -6.38 -3.58 -2.21
N GLY A 52 -5.87 -2.35 -2.23
CA GLY A 52 -4.55 -2.05 -2.73
C GLY A 52 -3.46 -2.75 -1.93
N SER A 53 -3.58 -2.81 -0.60
CA SER A 53 -2.63 -3.53 0.27
C SER A 53 -2.65 -5.03 0.02
N ALA A 54 -3.84 -5.64 -0.10
CA ALA A 54 -3.98 -7.05 -0.43
C ALA A 54 -3.32 -7.37 -1.79
N TRP A 55 -3.49 -6.49 -2.78
CA TRP A 55 -2.85 -6.61 -4.08
C TRP A 55 -1.32 -6.50 -3.98
N MET A 56 -0.78 -5.56 -3.19
CA MET A 56 0.67 -5.45 -2.97
C MET A 56 1.24 -6.66 -2.24
N VAL A 57 0.55 -7.21 -1.24
CA VAL A 57 0.97 -8.45 -0.56
C VAL A 57 1.01 -9.62 -1.56
N PHE A 58 0.00 -9.75 -2.42
CA PHE A 58 -0.02 -10.76 -3.46
C PHE A 58 1.18 -10.62 -4.43
N LEU A 59 1.47 -9.41 -4.91
CA LEU A 59 2.63 -9.16 -5.77
C LEU A 59 3.96 -9.42 -5.04
N ALA A 60 4.04 -9.14 -3.74
CA ALA A 60 5.21 -9.43 -2.93
C ALA A 60 5.46 -10.95 -2.80
N ILE A 61 4.41 -11.75 -2.63
CA ILE A 61 4.51 -13.21 -2.63
C ILE A 61 5.02 -13.72 -3.98
N GLN A 62 4.46 -13.22 -5.10
CA GLN A 62 4.91 -13.63 -6.45
C GLN A 62 6.37 -13.27 -6.75
N SER A 63 6.83 -12.16 -6.19
CA SER A 63 8.19 -11.65 -6.41
C SER A 63 9.19 -12.07 -5.34
N ARG A 64 8.74 -12.80 -4.30
CA ARG A 64 9.50 -13.21 -3.12
C ARG A 64 10.12 -12.02 -2.38
N ALA A 65 9.30 -10.99 -2.13
CA ALA A 65 9.67 -9.77 -1.44
C ALA A 65 9.15 -9.75 0.01
N TRP A 66 10.04 -9.61 0.99
CA TRP A 66 9.65 -9.47 2.39
C TRP A 66 8.96 -8.14 2.68
N PHE A 67 9.30 -7.07 1.97
CA PHE A 67 8.78 -5.73 2.23
C PHE A 67 7.25 -5.65 2.09
N GLY A 68 6.64 -6.45 1.20
CA GLY A 68 5.19 -6.40 1.02
C GLY A 68 4.38 -6.79 2.26
N PHE A 69 4.96 -7.52 3.22
CA PHE A 69 4.25 -7.88 4.45
C PHE A 69 4.04 -6.70 5.39
N PHE A 70 4.76 -5.58 5.23
CA PHE A 70 4.49 -4.35 5.98
C PHE A 70 3.13 -3.73 5.67
N PHE A 71 2.54 -4.05 4.51
CA PHE A 71 1.17 -3.61 4.19
C PHE A 71 0.14 -4.20 5.14
N ILE A 72 0.35 -5.40 5.69
CA ILE A 72 -0.62 -6.04 6.57
C ILE A 72 -0.88 -5.21 7.84
N PRO A 73 0.13 -4.97 8.72
CA PRO A 73 -0.13 -4.24 9.97
C PRO A 73 -0.62 -2.82 9.73
N VAL A 74 -0.18 -2.14 8.65
CA VAL A 74 -0.61 -0.78 8.35
C VAL A 74 -2.04 -0.74 7.81
N ALA A 75 -2.40 -1.63 6.87
CA ALA A 75 -3.74 -1.66 6.29
C ALA A 75 -4.82 -2.09 7.29
N LEU A 76 -4.47 -2.87 8.31
CA LEU A 76 -5.41 -3.26 9.37
C LEU A 76 -6.00 -2.05 10.11
N LEU A 77 -5.34 -0.89 10.11
CA LEU A 77 -5.90 0.36 10.67
C LEU A 77 -7.20 0.79 9.95
N TRP A 78 -7.37 0.44 8.68
CA TRP A 78 -8.57 0.72 7.89
C TRP A 78 -9.71 -0.29 8.12
N LEU A 79 -9.53 -1.33 8.93
CA LEU A 79 -10.66 -2.09 9.43
C LEU A 79 -11.49 -1.27 10.44
N ASN A 80 -10.85 -0.35 11.17
CA ASN A 80 -11.52 0.39 12.24
C ASN A 80 -12.71 1.24 11.74
N PRO A 81 -12.61 2.01 10.63
CA PRO A 81 -13.77 2.66 10.01
C PRO A 81 -14.91 1.70 9.63
N LEU A 82 -14.61 0.46 9.24
CA LEU A 82 -15.64 -0.55 8.90
C LEU A 82 -16.35 -1.11 10.14
N LEU A 83 -15.70 -1.04 11.30
CA LEU A 83 -16.21 -1.53 12.58
C LEU A 83 -16.92 -0.43 13.37
N GLY A 84 -17.15 0.74 12.75
CA GLY A 84 -17.84 1.87 13.36
C GLY A 84 -16.94 2.80 14.20
N GLY A 85 -15.62 2.60 14.16
CA GLY A 85 -14.68 3.53 14.79
C GLY A 85 -14.38 4.73 13.90
N ASP A 86 -13.79 5.76 14.51
CA ASP A 86 -13.50 7.01 13.83
C ASP A 86 -12.04 7.48 13.99
N PRO A 87 -11.06 6.76 13.42
CA PRO A 87 -9.66 7.15 13.53
C PRO A 87 -9.27 8.29 12.56
N PHE A 88 -10.11 8.63 11.58
CA PHE A 88 -9.70 9.38 10.38
C PHE A 88 -10.57 10.59 9.99
N THR A 89 -11.62 10.95 10.74
CA THR A 89 -12.40 12.19 10.47
C THR A 89 -11.75 13.47 11.02
N SER A 90 -10.78 13.34 11.91
CA SER A 90 -10.11 14.47 12.57
C SER A 90 -8.60 14.46 12.33
N PHE A 91 -8.00 15.64 12.38
CA PHE A 91 -6.55 15.81 12.27
C PHE A 91 -5.86 15.31 13.53
N THR A 92 -5.63 14.00 13.57
CA THR A 92 -4.87 13.34 14.63
C THR A 92 -3.52 12.88 14.10
N VAL A 93 -2.57 12.67 15.03
CA VAL A 93 -1.28 12.05 14.70
C VAL A 93 -1.50 10.66 14.09
N LEU A 94 -2.49 9.91 14.58
CA LEU A 94 -2.83 8.60 14.05
C LEU A 94 -3.25 8.68 12.58
N MET A 95 -4.17 9.60 12.26
CA MET A 95 -4.66 9.82 10.90
C MET A 95 -3.50 10.17 9.96
N PHE A 96 -2.66 11.13 10.34
CA PHE A 96 -1.49 11.52 9.57
C PHE A 96 -0.52 10.35 9.35
N MET A 97 -0.12 9.67 10.44
CA MET A 97 0.88 8.61 10.39
C MET A 97 0.39 7.38 9.64
N ALA A 98 -0.88 7.01 9.77
CA ALA A 98 -1.47 5.90 9.03
C ALA A 98 -1.38 6.16 7.52
N HIS A 99 -1.91 7.31 7.07
CA HIS A 99 -1.93 7.69 5.66
C HIS A 99 -0.53 7.87 5.08
N ALA A 100 0.39 8.52 5.81
CA ALA A 100 1.78 8.66 5.39
C ALA A 100 2.48 7.31 5.28
N ALA A 101 2.33 6.43 6.27
CA ALA A 101 2.95 5.12 6.27
C ALA A 101 2.48 4.28 5.08
N ILE A 102 1.16 4.16 4.88
CA ILE A 102 0.63 3.36 3.77
C ILE A 102 1.02 3.94 2.41
N ALA A 103 1.05 5.27 2.27
CA ALA A 103 1.47 5.93 1.04
C ALA A 103 2.94 5.65 0.71
N ILE A 104 3.82 5.70 1.71
CA ILE A 104 5.24 5.34 1.56
C ILE A 104 5.37 3.87 1.15
N LEU A 105 4.60 2.96 1.76
CA LEU A 105 4.62 1.55 1.38
C LEU A 105 4.25 1.36 -0.09
N PHE A 106 3.18 2.01 -0.57
CA PHE A 106 2.81 2.00 -1.99
C PHE A 106 3.90 2.61 -2.88
N GLY A 107 4.52 3.71 -2.45
CA GLY A 107 5.65 4.31 -3.16
C GLY A 107 6.83 3.36 -3.30
N VAL A 108 7.25 2.69 -2.22
CA VAL A 108 8.33 1.70 -2.27
C VAL A 108 7.93 0.53 -3.16
N ALA A 109 6.72 -0.01 -3.00
CA ALA A 109 6.23 -1.12 -3.80
C ALA A 109 6.28 -0.80 -5.31
N ALA A 110 5.82 0.40 -5.69
CA ALA A 110 5.74 0.87 -7.06
C ALA A 110 7.07 0.75 -7.81
N TYR A 111 8.18 1.09 -7.14
CA TYR A 111 9.53 1.10 -7.73
C TYR A 111 10.36 -0.14 -7.38
N THR A 112 9.78 -1.13 -6.70
CA THR A 112 10.49 -2.36 -6.28
C THR A 112 9.81 -3.62 -6.80
N PHE A 113 9.13 -4.36 -5.93
CA PHE A 113 8.60 -5.67 -6.25
C PHE A 113 7.40 -5.63 -7.21
N ALA A 114 6.65 -4.51 -7.21
CA ALA A 114 5.52 -4.29 -8.10
C ALA A 114 5.92 -3.69 -9.45
N ALA A 115 7.20 -3.31 -9.65
CA ALA A 115 7.70 -2.64 -10.86
C ALA A 115 7.77 -3.56 -12.09
N ARG A 116 6.64 -4.15 -12.51
CA ARG A 116 6.54 -5.23 -13.51
C ARG A 116 5.64 -4.91 -14.71
N GLU A 117 5.06 -3.71 -14.77
CA GLU A 117 4.00 -3.37 -15.74
C GLU A 117 4.45 -3.29 -17.22
N ARG A 118 5.73 -3.50 -17.55
CA ARG A 118 6.22 -3.49 -18.95
C ARG A 118 7.06 -4.69 -19.38
N THR A 119 7.13 -5.76 -18.59
CA THR A 119 7.73 -7.00 -19.09
C THR A 119 6.75 -7.68 -20.03
N LYS A 120 7.03 -7.65 -21.35
CA LYS A 120 6.41 -8.57 -22.30
C LYS A 120 6.62 -9.99 -21.74
N LYS A 121 5.54 -10.75 -21.55
CA LYS A 121 5.61 -12.18 -21.30
C LYS A 121 6.25 -12.87 -22.50
#